data_AF-A0A3D4B4I5-F1
#
_entry.id   AF-A0A3D4B4I5-F1
#
_cell.length_a   1.000
_cell.length_b   1.000
_cell.length_c   1.000
_cell.angle_alpha   90.00
_cell.angle_beta   90.00
_cell.angle_gamma   90.00
#
_symmetry.space_group_name_H-M   'P 1'
#
loop_
_entity.id
_entity.type
_entity.pdbx_description
1 polymer ?
#
loop_
_entity_poly.entity_id
_entity_poly.type
_entity_poly.pdbx_seq_one_letter_code
_entity_poly.pdbx_strand_id
1 'polypeptide(L)'
;MRIGTYNVLGLTGYPAEEASKDLGDPYSEETAKHFADVFQSLACDILALQEGVALTQIQRIALAMDRQVATCPSPIAWSGHILSRYPILESRTYSHPKPNAAEYPFSRTAGAVLLELDDDHLLWMVDLHLHPGLVELRNAEAEHIAMRIDELFGMHHPIVVLGDFNCEVGEAIHTMLASKAFTNAMATAGGGLQPTMDTVGLKHGG
;
A
#
# COMPACT_ATOMS: atom_id res chain seq x y z
N MET A 1 -0.42 18.27 5.23
CA MET A 1 -0.87 16.93 4.79
C MET A 1 0.06 15.87 5.37
N ARG A 2 -0.49 14.87 6.05
CA ARG A 2 0.24 13.70 6.56
C ARG A 2 -0.15 12.46 5.77
N ILE A 3 0.84 11.79 5.18
CA ILE A 3 0.66 10.56 4.40
C ILE A 3 1.33 9.42 5.18
N GLY A 4 0.61 8.32 5.36
CA GLY A 4 1.12 7.09 5.95
C GLY A 4 1.03 5.92 4.97
N THR A 5 1.93 4.95 5.15
CA THR A 5 1.82 3.63 4.53
C THR A 5 2.00 2.55 5.60
N TYR A 6 1.22 1.48 5.53
CA TYR A 6 1.26 0.41 6.53
C TYR A 6 0.87 -0.94 5.92
N ASN A 7 1.77 -1.93 5.97
CA ASN A 7 1.43 -3.32 5.75
C ASN A 7 0.69 -3.86 7.01
N VAL A 8 -0.61 -4.14 6.88
CA VAL A 8 -1.50 -4.44 8.02
C VAL A 8 -1.69 -5.93 8.29
N LEU A 9 -0.98 -6.80 7.57
CA LEU A 9 -0.97 -8.26 7.78
C LEU A 9 -2.39 -8.85 7.93
N GLY A 10 -3.30 -8.50 7.02
CA GLY A 10 -4.68 -8.99 7.02
C GLY A 10 -5.49 -8.60 8.25
N LEU A 11 -5.11 -7.54 8.97
CA LEU A 11 -5.69 -7.13 10.26
C LEU A 11 -5.57 -8.20 11.36
N THR A 12 -4.56 -9.06 11.26
CA THR A 12 -4.31 -10.11 12.27
C THR A 12 -3.42 -9.64 13.42
N GLY A 13 -2.70 -8.53 13.22
CA GLY A 13 -1.75 -7.99 14.20
C GLY A 13 -0.43 -8.77 14.27
N TYR A 14 0.56 -8.18 14.93
CA TYR A 14 1.88 -8.80 15.14
C TYR A 14 2.47 -8.39 16.50
N PRO A 15 3.12 -9.30 17.24
CA PRO A 15 3.20 -10.75 17.00
C PRO A 15 1.86 -11.46 17.16
N ALA A 16 1.64 -12.55 16.43
CA ALA A 16 0.33 -13.24 16.38
C ALA A 16 -0.16 -13.72 17.76
N GLU A 17 0.76 -14.22 18.61
CA GLU A 17 0.42 -14.70 19.95
C GLU A 17 -0.12 -13.59 20.86
N GLU A 18 0.44 -12.39 20.76
CA GLU A 18 -0.03 -11.22 21.53
C GLU A 18 -1.31 -10.66 20.91
N ALA A 19 -1.34 -10.52 19.59
CA ALA A 19 -2.49 -9.98 18.87
C ALA A 19 -3.76 -10.84 19.09
N SER A 20 -3.63 -12.16 19.13
CA SER A 20 -4.76 -13.08 19.34
C SER A 20 -5.47 -12.93 20.70
N LYS A 21 -4.87 -12.23 21.66
CA LYS A 21 -5.49 -11.93 22.96
C LYS A 21 -6.51 -10.80 22.86
N ASP A 22 -6.30 -9.88 21.93
CA ASP A 22 -7.10 -8.65 21.76
C ASP A 22 -7.93 -8.66 20.47
N LEU A 23 -7.49 -9.41 19.45
CA LEU A 23 -8.11 -9.51 18.13
C LEU A 23 -8.78 -10.87 17.94
N GLY A 24 -10.02 -10.83 17.47
CA GLY A 24 -10.81 -12.01 17.09
C GLY A 24 -10.78 -12.27 15.60
N ASP A 25 -11.94 -12.48 15.00
CA ASP A 25 -12.08 -12.64 13.55
C ASP A 25 -11.71 -11.34 12.81
N PRO A 26 -10.77 -11.35 11.84
CA PRO A 26 -10.41 -10.20 11.02
C PRO A 26 -11.59 -9.53 10.29
N TYR A 27 -12.69 -10.27 10.06
CA TYR A 27 -13.89 -9.80 9.37
C TYR A 27 -15.02 -9.35 10.31
N SER A 28 -14.79 -9.40 11.63
CA SER A 28 -15.75 -8.96 12.65
C SER A 28 -15.90 -7.44 12.74
N GLU A 29 -16.96 -6.98 13.37
CA GLU A 29 -17.19 -5.55 13.62
C GLU A 29 -16.26 -5.01 14.71
N GLU A 30 -15.92 -5.84 15.69
CA GLU A 30 -14.99 -5.54 16.75
C GLU A 30 -13.59 -5.26 16.20
N THR A 31 -13.10 -6.12 15.29
CA THR A 31 -11.81 -5.89 14.62
C THR A 31 -11.85 -4.64 13.76
N ALA A 32 -12.96 -4.39 13.03
CA ALA A 32 -13.09 -3.15 12.26
C ALA A 32 -13.00 -1.91 13.15
N LYS A 33 -13.66 -1.92 14.31
CA LYS A 33 -13.61 -0.81 15.28
C LYS A 33 -12.19 -0.64 15.84
N HIS A 34 -11.55 -1.74 16.25
CA HIS A 34 -10.17 -1.70 16.76
C HIS A 34 -9.23 -1.05 15.74
N PHE A 35 -9.24 -1.50 14.49
CA PHE A 35 -8.35 -0.93 13.47
C PHE A 35 -8.76 0.47 13.04
N ALA A 36 -10.03 0.84 13.10
CA ALA A 36 -10.45 2.23 12.92
C ALA A 36 -9.82 3.15 13.98
N ASP A 37 -9.76 2.71 15.24
CA ASP A 37 -9.11 3.46 16.33
C ASP A 37 -7.59 3.54 16.11
N VAL A 38 -6.95 2.42 15.76
CA VAL A 38 -5.51 2.37 15.43
C VAL A 38 -5.18 3.32 14.28
N PHE A 39 -5.89 3.24 13.16
CA PHE A 39 -5.62 4.07 11.99
C PHE A 39 -5.91 5.55 12.23
N GLN A 40 -6.94 5.88 13.04
CA GLN A 40 -7.17 7.26 13.47
C GLN A 40 -6.04 7.80 14.33
N SER A 41 -5.46 6.98 15.23
CA SER A 41 -4.35 7.39 16.09
C SER A 41 -3.08 7.75 15.32
N LEU A 42 -2.89 7.20 14.10
CA LEU A 42 -1.80 7.59 13.19
C LEU A 42 -1.94 9.03 12.67
N ALA A 43 -3.13 9.63 12.82
CA ALA A 43 -3.45 11.00 12.46
C ALA A 43 -3.09 11.35 11.00
N CYS A 44 -3.19 10.38 10.09
CA CYS A 44 -2.92 10.58 8.67
C CYS A 44 -4.13 11.22 7.96
N ASP A 45 -3.85 12.09 7.00
CA ASP A 45 -4.85 12.60 6.07
C ASP A 45 -5.13 11.58 4.96
N ILE A 46 -4.07 10.89 4.51
CA ILE A 46 -4.09 9.79 3.55
C ILE A 46 -3.32 8.61 4.15
N LEU A 47 -3.92 7.43 4.16
CA LEU A 47 -3.29 6.20 4.66
C LEU A 47 -3.42 5.10 3.61
N ALA A 48 -2.28 4.64 3.10
CA ALA A 48 -2.21 3.50 2.21
C ALA A 48 -1.88 2.22 2.98
N LEU A 49 -2.60 1.16 2.67
CA LEU A 49 -2.53 -0.11 3.37
C LEU A 49 -2.15 -1.22 2.41
N GLN A 50 -1.18 -2.05 2.79
CA GLN A 50 -0.83 -3.29 2.09
C GLN A 50 -1.27 -4.48 2.93
N GLU A 51 -1.47 -5.64 2.30
CA GLU A 51 -2.05 -6.82 2.97
C GLU A 51 -3.37 -6.55 3.66
N GLY A 52 -4.23 -5.81 2.97
CA GLY A 52 -5.57 -5.52 3.43
C GLY A 52 -6.53 -6.71 3.36
N VAL A 53 -7.80 -6.39 3.58
CA VAL A 53 -8.91 -7.34 3.76
C VAL A 53 -9.93 -7.21 2.62
N ALA A 54 -11.01 -7.97 2.70
CA ALA A 54 -12.11 -7.85 1.76
C ALA A 54 -12.69 -6.43 1.72
N LEU A 55 -13.21 -6.02 0.54
CA LEU A 55 -13.77 -4.68 0.30
C LEU A 55 -14.80 -4.27 1.36
N THR A 56 -15.68 -5.20 1.75
CA THR A 56 -16.72 -4.93 2.74
C THR A 56 -16.15 -4.57 4.11
N GLN A 57 -15.07 -5.22 4.52
CA GLN A 57 -14.44 -4.99 5.82
C GLN A 57 -13.69 -3.66 5.84
N ILE A 58 -12.94 -3.34 4.78
CA ILE A 58 -12.25 -2.05 4.72
C ILE A 58 -13.24 -0.88 4.60
N GLN A 59 -14.37 -1.06 3.91
CA GLN A 59 -15.44 -0.05 3.86
C GLN A 59 -16.02 0.23 5.24
N ARG A 60 -16.22 -0.81 6.06
CA ARG A 60 -16.67 -0.67 7.44
C ARG A 60 -15.67 0.16 8.27
N ILE A 61 -14.38 -0.11 8.13
CA ILE A 61 -13.32 0.67 8.79
C ILE A 61 -13.33 2.12 8.31
N ALA A 62 -13.37 2.34 6.99
CA ALA A 62 -13.38 3.68 6.41
C ALA A 62 -14.56 4.53 6.91
N LEU A 63 -15.76 3.95 6.97
CA LEU A 63 -16.96 4.60 7.51
C LEU A 63 -16.81 4.94 9.00
N ALA A 64 -16.24 4.03 9.80
CA ALA A 64 -15.99 4.29 11.23
C ALA A 64 -14.97 5.43 11.46
N MET A 65 -14.09 5.68 10.48
CA MET A 65 -13.09 6.76 10.52
C MET A 65 -13.55 8.07 9.86
N ASP A 66 -14.76 8.11 9.30
CA ASP A 66 -15.24 9.18 8.42
C ASP A 66 -14.29 9.46 7.25
N ARG A 67 -13.92 8.40 6.50
CA ARG A 67 -12.98 8.46 5.37
C ARG A 67 -13.56 7.86 4.11
N GLN A 68 -13.04 8.34 2.98
CA GLN A 68 -13.20 7.68 1.69
C GLN A 68 -12.23 6.51 1.58
N VAL A 69 -12.56 5.52 0.77
CA VAL A 69 -11.70 4.37 0.52
C VAL A 69 -11.72 3.97 -0.95
N ALA A 70 -10.53 3.75 -1.51
CA ALA A 70 -10.33 3.02 -2.75
C ALA A 70 -9.59 1.72 -2.45
N THR A 71 -9.96 0.66 -3.16
CA THR A 71 -9.27 -0.64 -3.07
C THR A 71 -8.50 -0.88 -4.35
N CYS A 72 -7.22 -1.26 -4.20
CA CYS A 72 -6.36 -1.78 -5.23
C CYS A 72 -6.41 -3.32 -5.14
N PRO A 73 -7.24 -4.00 -5.95
CA PRO A 73 -7.48 -5.43 -5.78
C PRO A 73 -6.20 -6.24 -6.00
N SER A 74 -6.02 -7.29 -5.21
CA SER A 74 -5.04 -8.33 -5.54
C SER A 74 -5.69 -9.45 -6.36
N PRO A 75 -4.95 -10.01 -7.34
CA PRO A 75 -5.41 -11.13 -8.14
C PRO A 75 -5.23 -12.49 -7.46
N ILE A 76 -4.55 -12.58 -6.31
CA ILE A 76 -4.52 -13.79 -5.45
C ILE A 76 -5.12 -13.55 -4.06
N ALA A 77 -4.53 -12.66 -3.27
CA ALA A 77 -4.88 -12.33 -1.90
C ALA A 77 -4.15 -11.04 -1.51
N TRP A 78 -4.50 -10.40 -0.38
CA TRP A 78 -3.78 -9.21 0.14
C TRP A 78 -3.96 -7.96 -0.74
N SER A 79 -5.21 -7.50 -0.86
CA SER A 79 -5.51 -6.25 -1.57
C SER A 79 -4.89 -5.05 -0.87
N GLY A 80 -4.62 -3.99 -1.61
CA GLY A 80 -4.22 -2.70 -1.07
C GLY A 80 -5.42 -1.78 -0.91
N HIS A 81 -5.30 -0.80 -0.01
CA HIS A 81 -6.36 0.18 0.21
C HIS A 81 -5.79 1.57 0.45
N ILE A 82 -6.44 2.59 -0.09
CA ILE A 82 -6.13 4.00 0.20
C ILE A 82 -7.33 4.60 0.92
N LEU A 83 -7.13 4.92 2.20
CA LEU A 83 -8.07 5.66 3.05
C LEU A 83 -7.73 7.15 2.97
N SER A 84 -8.72 8.00 2.71
CA SER A 84 -8.49 9.44 2.46
C SER A 84 -9.53 10.33 3.13
N ARG A 85 -9.08 11.47 3.67
CA ARG A 85 -9.93 12.61 4.04
C ARG A 85 -10.42 13.40 2.81
N TYR A 86 -9.64 13.33 1.74
CA TYR A 86 -9.87 14.04 0.49
C TYR A 86 -10.74 13.21 -0.47
N PRO A 87 -11.55 13.85 -1.33
CA PRO A 87 -12.25 13.20 -2.42
C PRO A 87 -11.38 12.29 -3.27
N ILE A 88 -11.87 11.08 -3.52
CA ILE A 88 -11.32 10.15 -4.50
C ILE A 88 -12.05 10.37 -5.81
N LEU A 89 -11.32 10.88 -6.81
CA LEU A 89 -11.87 11.17 -8.13
C LEU A 89 -11.73 9.98 -9.10
N GLU A 90 -10.64 9.21 -8.95
CA GLU A 90 -10.31 8.11 -9.85
C GLU A 90 -9.53 7.01 -9.11
N SER A 91 -9.73 5.75 -9.51
CA SER A 91 -8.91 4.62 -9.08
C SER A 91 -8.51 3.77 -10.28
N ARG A 92 -7.23 3.38 -10.35
CA ARG A 92 -6.64 2.51 -11.37
C ARG A 92 -6.06 1.27 -10.72
N THR A 93 -6.37 0.11 -11.30
CA THR A 93 -5.77 -1.17 -10.93
C THR A 93 -4.68 -1.52 -11.94
N TYR A 94 -3.54 -2.02 -11.46
CA TYR A 94 -2.44 -2.49 -12.31
C TYR A 94 -2.18 -3.99 -12.16
N SER A 95 -2.63 -4.59 -11.07
CA SER A 95 -2.52 -6.00 -10.70
C SER A 95 -3.55 -6.90 -11.41
N HIS A 96 -3.60 -6.82 -12.74
CA HIS A 96 -4.50 -7.66 -13.54
C HIS A 96 -3.88 -9.04 -13.85
N PRO A 97 -4.61 -10.14 -13.62
CA PRO A 97 -4.12 -11.47 -13.96
C PRO A 97 -3.99 -11.62 -15.48
N LYS A 98 -2.93 -12.27 -15.93
CA LYS A 98 -2.73 -12.64 -17.35
C LYS A 98 -3.06 -14.11 -17.55
N PRO A 99 -3.84 -14.48 -18.59
CA PRO A 99 -4.07 -15.89 -18.91
C PRO A 99 -2.75 -16.65 -19.09
N ASN A 100 -2.67 -17.85 -18.52
CA ASN A 100 -1.55 -18.81 -18.68
C ASN A 100 -0.19 -18.38 -18.10
N ALA A 101 -0.13 -17.36 -17.24
CA ALA A 101 1.08 -17.05 -16.50
C ALA A 101 1.16 -17.89 -15.22
N ALA A 102 2.24 -18.66 -15.02
CA ALA A 102 2.48 -19.41 -13.79
C ALA A 102 2.75 -18.47 -12.59
N GLU A 103 3.49 -17.39 -12.85
CA GLU A 103 3.69 -16.24 -11.97
C GLU A 103 3.64 -14.98 -12.84
N TYR A 104 3.05 -13.90 -12.33
CA TYR A 104 2.97 -12.63 -13.04
C TYR A 104 3.27 -11.46 -12.10
N PRO A 105 3.85 -10.37 -12.62
CA PRO A 105 4.10 -9.15 -11.87
C PRO A 105 2.83 -8.63 -11.20
N PHE A 106 2.99 -8.07 -10.00
CA PHE A 106 1.92 -7.54 -9.16
C PHE A 106 0.92 -8.62 -8.72
N SER A 107 1.43 -9.79 -8.32
CA SER A 107 0.61 -10.83 -7.69
C SER A 107 -0.04 -10.32 -6.40
N ARG A 108 0.57 -9.37 -5.70
CA ARG A 108 0.02 -8.73 -4.50
C ARG A 108 -0.78 -7.48 -4.86
N THR A 109 -0.28 -6.28 -4.58
CA THR A 109 -1.00 -5.02 -4.77
C THR A 109 -0.26 -4.13 -5.76
N ALA A 110 -0.98 -3.59 -6.74
CA ALA A 110 -0.51 -2.44 -7.51
C ALA A 110 -1.69 -1.63 -8.04
N GLY A 111 -1.74 -0.35 -7.69
CA GLY A 111 -2.76 0.56 -8.20
C GLY A 111 -2.44 2.02 -7.92
N ALA A 112 -3.26 2.91 -8.48
CA ALA A 112 -3.15 4.34 -8.26
C ALA A 112 -4.52 4.97 -7.99
N VAL A 113 -4.56 6.02 -7.18
CA VAL A 113 -5.77 6.75 -6.82
C VAL A 113 -5.53 8.24 -6.99
N LEU A 114 -6.45 8.94 -7.65
CA LEU A 114 -6.43 10.38 -7.82
C LEU A 114 -7.25 11.03 -6.71
N LEU A 115 -6.60 11.91 -5.95
CA LEU A 115 -7.20 12.66 -4.86
C LEU A 115 -7.31 14.15 -5.22
N GLU A 116 -8.37 14.79 -4.75
CA GLU A 116 -8.56 16.24 -4.80
C GLU A 116 -8.23 16.86 -3.44
N LEU A 117 -7.08 17.50 -3.31
CA LEU A 117 -6.59 18.03 -2.02
C LEU A 117 -7.33 19.31 -1.60
N ASP A 118 -7.54 20.20 -2.56
CA ASP A 118 -8.35 21.41 -2.47
C ASP A 118 -8.71 21.85 -3.91
N ASP A 119 -9.40 22.99 -4.05
CA ASP A 119 -9.82 23.51 -5.35
C ASP A 119 -8.62 23.62 -6.31
N ASP A 120 -8.63 22.79 -7.35
CA ASP A 120 -7.62 22.65 -8.42
C ASP A 120 -6.31 21.91 -8.10
N HIS A 121 -6.10 21.39 -6.88
CA HIS A 121 -4.91 20.60 -6.56
C HIS A 121 -5.18 19.10 -6.50
N LEU A 122 -4.70 18.39 -7.53
CA LEU A 122 -4.83 16.94 -7.65
C LEU A 122 -3.53 16.21 -7.26
N LEU A 123 -3.65 15.02 -6.68
CA LEU A 123 -2.53 14.17 -6.27
C LEU A 123 -2.77 12.71 -6.66
N TRP A 124 -1.81 12.11 -7.36
CA TRP A 124 -1.78 10.66 -7.56
C TRP A 124 -1.09 9.96 -6.40
N MET A 125 -1.78 9.00 -5.80
CA MET A 125 -1.26 8.07 -4.81
C MET A 125 -1.08 6.70 -5.46
N VAL A 126 0.15 6.21 -5.56
CA VAL A 126 0.47 4.86 -6.09
C VAL A 126 0.78 3.95 -4.91
N ASP A 127 -0.01 2.89 -4.76
CA ASP A 127 0.11 1.90 -3.70
C ASP A 127 0.62 0.57 -4.27
N LEU A 128 1.72 0.10 -3.70
CA LEU A 128 2.44 -1.09 -4.16
C LEU A 128 2.66 -2.06 -3.01
N HIS A 129 2.51 -3.34 -3.32
CA HIS A 129 3.05 -4.43 -2.53
C HIS A 129 3.76 -5.36 -3.50
N LEU A 130 5.10 -5.31 -3.53
CA LEU A 130 5.90 -6.07 -4.50
C LEU A 130 6.13 -7.50 -4.05
N HIS A 131 6.63 -8.35 -4.96
CA HIS A 131 6.85 -9.76 -4.68
C HIS A 131 7.87 -10.01 -3.54
N PRO A 132 7.58 -10.88 -2.55
CA PRO A 132 8.39 -11.02 -1.35
C PRO A 132 9.76 -11.69 -1.57
N GLY A 133 9.81 -12.73 -2.41
CA GLY A 133 10.98 -13.61 -2.50
C GLY A 133 11.77 -13.51 -3.81
N LEU A 134 11.07 -13.41 -4.94
CA LEU A 134 11.66 -13.48 -6.27
C LEU A 134 12.09 -12.10 -6.80
N VAL A 135 13.41 -11.87 -6.85
CA VAL A 135 14.03 -10.63 -7.32
C VAL A 135 13.71 -10.38 -8.80
N GLU A 136 13.71 -11.43 -9.63
CA GLU A 136 13.42 -11.33 -11.06
C GLU A 136 11.99 -10.82 -11.30
N LEU A 137 11.03 -11.26 -10.48
CA LEU A 137 9.67 -10.73 -10.53
C LEU A 137 9.61 -9.28 -10.07
N ARG A 138 10.29 -8.92 -8.98
CA ARG A 138 10.36 -7.51 -8.54
C ARG A 138 10.98 -6.59 -9.59
N ASN A 139 11.97 -7.06 -10.34
CA ASN A 139 12.55 -6.31 -11.45
C ASN A 139 11.53 -6.09 -12.57
N ALA A 140 10.77 -7.12 -12.94
CA ALA A 140 9.69 -7.00 -13.91
C ALA A 140 8.55 -6.07 -13.41
N GLU A 141 8.21 -6.14 -12.11
CA GLU A 141 7.28 -5.21 -11.46
C GLU A 141 7.78 -3.76 -11.53
N ALA A 142 9.08 -3.53 -11.30
CA ALA A 142 9.70 -2.21 -11.42
C ALA A 142 9.61 -1.65 -12.85
N GLU A 143 9.83 -2.48 -13.87
CA GLU A 143 9.65 -2.08 -15.27
C GLU A 143 8.19 -1.73 -15.60
N HIS A 144 7.26 -2.55 -15.12
CA HIS A 144 5.84 -2.31 -15.35
C HIS A 144 5.34 -1.03 -14.66
N ILE A 145 5.76 -0.78 -13.42
CA ILE A 145 5.33 0.43 -12.73
C ILE A 145 6.00 1.68 -13.30
N ALA A 146 7.21 1.57 -13.87
CA ALA A 146 7.86 2.68 -14.56
C ALA A 146 6.99 3.22 -15.70
N MET A 147 6.41 2.32 -16.51
CA MET A 147 5.49 2.69 -17.60
C MET A 147 4.24 3.38 -17.06
N ARG A 148 3.67 2.90 -15.95
CA ARG A 148 2.49 3.53 -15.33
C ARG A 148 2.82 4.91 -14.77
N ILE A 149 3.98 5.07 -14.13
CA ILE A 149 4.43 6.37 -13.63
C ILE A 149 4.62 7.36 -14.79
N ASP A 150 5.13 6.93 -15.95
CA ASP A 150 5.24 7.79 -17.13
C ASP A 150 3.88 8.23 -17.66
N GLU A 151 2.89 7.34 -17.67
CA GLU A 151 1.49 7.69 -17.98
C GLU A 151 0.94 8.72 -16.99
N LEU A 152 1.22 8.57 -15.69
CA LEU A 152 0.79 9.51 -14.65
C LEU A 152 1.48 10.89 -14.78
N PHE A 153 2.77 10.92 -15.12
CA PHE A 153 3.48 12.19 -15.37
C PHE A 153 2.88 12.98 -16.53
N GLY A 154 2.38 12.28 -17.56
CA GLY A 154 1.67 12.91 -18.68
C GLY A 154 0.39 13.66 -18.28
N MET A 155 -0.14 13.42 -17.07
CA MET A 155 -1.30 14.14 -16.53
C MET A 155 -0.92 15.38 -15.71
N HIS A 156 0.37 15.67 -15.54
CA HIS A 156 0.86 16.90 -14.90
C HIS A 156 0.39 17.13 -13.45
N HIS A 157 0.13 16.05 -12.71
CA HIS A 157 -0.16 16.12 -11.27
C HIS A 157 0.99 15.51 -10.46
N PRO A 158 1.25 16.00 -9.22
CA PRO A 158 2.15 15.35 -8.29
C PRO A 158 1.83 13.87 -8.08
N ILE A 159 2.86 13.07 -7.84
CA ILE A 159 2.75 11.62 -7.62
C ILE A 159 3.47 11.28 -6.32
N VAL A 160 2.83 10.49 -5.46
CA VAL A 160 3.44 9.82 -4.33
C VAL A 160 3.39 8.32 -4.58
N VAL A 161 4.55 7.66 -4.54
CA VAL A 161 4.65 6.20 -4.63
C VAL A 161 5.04 5.68 -3.25
N LEU A 162 4.26 4.73 -2.75
CA LEU A 162 4.44 4.17 -1.42
C LEU A 162 4.04 2.70 -1.37
N GLY A 163 4.31 2.08 -0.22
CA GLY A 163 3.91 0.72 0.07
C GLY A 163 5.07 -0.16 0.50
N ASP A 164 4.85 -1.46 0.47
CA ASP A 164 5.83 -2.47 0.84
C ASP A 164 6.53 -2.99 -0.42
N PHE A 165 7.75 -2.52 -0.64
CA PHE A 165 8.51 -2.88 -1.83
C PHE A 165 9.22 -4.23 -1.70
N ASN A 166 9.18 -4.88 -0.52
CA ASN A 166 9.85 -6.16 -0.25
C ASN A 166 11.31 -6.20 -0.73
N CYS A 167 12.01 -5.07 -0.67
CA CYS A 167 13.33 -4.93 -1.25
C CYS A 167 14.17 -3.88 -0.53
N GLU A 168 15.47 -3.99 -0.66
CA GLU A 168 16.42 -2.99 -0.19
C GLU A 168 16.44 -1.75 -1.09
N VAL A 169 16.88 -0.61 -0.55
CA VAL A 169 16.91 0.69 -1.28
C VAL A 169 17.81 0.71 -2.53
N GLY A 170 18.64 -0.31 -2.73
CA GLY A 170 19.48 -0.47 -3.92
C GLY A 170 18.83 -1.25 -5.07
N GLU A 171 17.65 -1.84 -4.87
CA GLU A 171 17.00 -2.66 -5.89
C GLU A 171 16.30 -1.83 -6.98
N ALA A 172 15.84 -2.51 -8.04
CA ALA A 172 15.42 -1.89 -9.29
C ALA A 172 14.34 -0.82 -9.12
N ILE A 173 13.35 -1.04 -8.26
CA ILE A 173 12.26 -0.07 -8.03
C ILE A 173 12.78 1.26 -7.49
N HIS A 174 13.68 1.23 -6.50
CA HIS A 174 14.24 2.45 -5.90
C HIS A 174 15.15 3.19 -6.87
N THR A 175 15.98 2.45 -7.61
CA THR A 175 16.83 3.03 -8.65
C THR A 175 16.00 3.69 -9.75
N MET A 176 14.92 3.02 -10.17
CA MET A 176 13.99 3.55 -11.17
C MET A 176 13.29 4.82 -10.68
N LEU A 177 12.74 4.83 -9.45
CA LEU A 177 12.11 6.01 -8.87
C LEU A 177 13.08 7.19 -8.77
N ALA A 178 14.31 6.94 -8.31
CA ALA A 178 15.35 7.97 -8.24
C ALA A 178 15.70 8.53 -9.63
N SER A 179 15.77 7.68 -10.67
CA SER A 179 16.03 8.13 -12.05
C SER A 179 14.91 9.03 -12.61
N LYS A 180 13.70 8.93 -12.05
CA LYS A 180 12.53 9.76 -12.36
C LYS A 180 12.36 10.95 -11.41
N ALA A 181 13.43 11.33 -10.68
CA ALA A 181 13.45 12.45 -9.74
C ALA A 181 12.49 12.33 -8.54
N PHE A 182 12.04 11.12 -8.19
CA PHE A 182 11.36 10.91 -6.92
C PHE A 182 12.34 11.09 -5.75
N THR A 183 11.87 11.77 -4.71
CA THR A 183 12.63 11.95 -3.46
C THR A 183 12.18 10.93 -2.42
N ASN A 184 13.11 10.17 -1.85
CA ASN A 184 12.80 9.27 -0.74
C ASN A 184 12.55 10.07 0.55
N ALA A 185 11.30 10.12 1.00
CA ALA A 185 10.88 10.89 2.17
C ALA A 185 11.55 10.42 3.47
N MET A 186 11.78 9.11 3.64
CA MET A 186 12.42 8.58 4.85
C MET A 186 13.90 8.97 4.93
N ALA A 187 14.60 8.90 3.80
CA ALA A 187 16.00 9.31 3.71
C ALA A 187 16.19 10.83 3.92
N THR A 188 15.23 11.65 3.51
CA THR A 188 15.37 13.11 3.49
C THR A 188 14.75 13.82 4.70
N ALA A 189 13.66 13.29 5.24
CA ALA A 189 12.88 13.94 6.30
C ALA A 189 12.49 12.98 7.44
N GLY A 190 12.49 11.67 7.23
CA GLY A 190 12.03 10.66 8.19
C GLY A 190 13.07 10.21 9.23
N GLY A 191 14.23 10.86 9.31
CA GLY A 191 15.30 10.47 10.25
C GLY A 191 16.24 9.38 9.74
N GLY A 192 16.21 9.08 8.44
CA GLY A 192 17.08 8.12 7.78
C GLY A 192 16.37 6.82 7.41
N LEU A 193 17.09 5.95 6.70
CA LEU A 193 16.61 4.63 6.33
C LEU A 193 16.67 3.70 7.55
N GLN A 194 15.54 3.11 7.90
CA GLN A 194 15.41 2.17 9.00
C GLN A 194 14.68 0.91 8.51
N PRO A 195 15.04 -0.29 8.99
CA PRO A 195 14.27 -1.49 8.73
C PRO A 195 12.83 -1.32 9.22
N THR A 196 11.87 -1.68 8.38
CA THR A 196 10.43 -1.60 8.69
C THR A 196 9.85 -2.92 9.22
N MET A 197 10.62 -4.01 9.14
CA MET A 197 10.28 -5.31 9.70
C MET A 197 11.33 -5.70 10.75
N ASP A 198 10.87 -6.00 11.96
CA ASP A 198 11.69 -6.68 12.97
C ASP A 198 11.67 -8.19 12.70
N THR A 199 12.81 -8.74 12.28
CA THR A 199 12.94 -10.17 11.96
C THR A 199 13.12 -11.06 13.18
N VAL A 200 13.12 -10.50 14.39
CA VAL A 200 13.17 -11.27 15.63
C VAL A 200 11.91 -12.13 15.76
N GLY A 201 12.05 -13.42 15.47
CA GLY A 201 11.01 -14.45 15.70
C GLY A 201 10.34 -15.02 14.44
N LEU A 202 10.65 -14.55 13.24
CA LEU A 202 10.06 -15.10 12.00
C LEU A 202 10.60 -16.51 11.70
N LYS A 203 9.87 -17.55 12.12
CA LYS A 203 10.02 -18.88 11.53
C LYS A 203 9.50 -18.82 10.09
N HIS A 204 10.41 -18.94 9.14
CA HIS A 204 10.06 -19.04 7.72
C HIS A 204 9.29 -20.36 7.51
N GLY A 205 7.96 -20.28 7.42
CA GLY A 205 7.14 -21.34 6.88
C GLY A 205 7.22 -21.25 5.36
N GLY A 206 7.90 -22.22 4.74
CA GLY A 206 7.94 -22.39 3.29
C GLY A 206 6.65 -22.96 2.71
#